data_AF-K0SRU8-F1
#
_entry.id   AF-K0SRU8-F1
#
_cell.length_a   1.000
_cell.length_b   1.000
_cell.length_c   1.000
_cell.angle_alpha   90.00
_cell.angle_beta   90.00
_cell.angle_gamma   90.00
#
_symmetry.space_group_name_H-M   'P 1'
#
loop_
_entity.id
_entity.type
_entity.pdbx_description
1 polymer ?
#
loop_
_entity_poly.entity_id
_entity_poly.type
_entity_poly.pdbx_seq_one_letter_code
_entity_poly.pdbx_strand_id
1 'polypeptide(L)' 'TPMPKNDANALAMVQARVGKKDPVAINYLGGQYYHGELGLQKNMCKAIELWAEAVELGSIDALYNLGNAYYHTPTPGA' A
#
# COMPACT_ATOMS: atom_id res chain seq x y z
N THR A 1 16.61 -21.70 -10.47
CA THR A 1 16.74 -20.31 -9.96
C THR A 1 15.38 -19.65 -10.04
N PRO A 2 14.75 -19.25 -8.91
CA PRO A 2 13.46 -18.56 -8.97
C PRO A 2 13.70 -17.14 -9.51
N MET A 3 12.95 -16.76 -10.55
CA MET A 3 13.25 -15.57 -11.34
C MET A 3 12.66 -14.29 -10.71
N PRO A 4 13.45 -13.26 -10.39
CA PRO A 4 12.99 -11.97 -9.88
C PRO A 4 12.21 -11.10 -10.90
N LYS A 5 11.87 -11.63 -12.08
CA LYS A 5 11.32 -10.84 -13.21
C LYS A 5 9.86 -10.44 -13.05
N ASN A 6 9.08 -11.08 -12.16
CA ASN A 6 7.66 -10.76 -12.01
C ASN A 6 7.41 -9.55 -11.11
N ASP A 7 8.12 -9.45 -9.99
CA ASP A 7 7.83 -8.45 -8.95
C ASP A 7 8.19 -7.03 -9.39
N ALA A 8 9.33 -6.85 -10.06
CA ALA A 8 9.74 -5.54 -10.59
C ALA A 8 8.78 -5.05 -11.71
N ASN A 9 8.32 -5.96 -12.56
CA ASN A 9 7.34 -5.65 -13.58
C ASN A 9 5.98 -5.30 -12.97
N ALA A 10 5.55 -6.06 -11.96
CA ALA A 10 4.31 -5.79 -11.23
C ALA A 10 4.36 -4.43 -10.51
N LEU A 11 5.47 -4.11 -9.83
CA LEU A 11 5.66 -2.82 -9.17
C LEU A 11 5.62 -1.65 -10.17
N ALA A 12 6.27 -1.79 -11.34
CA ALA A 12 6.24 -0.76 -12.38
C ALA A 12 4.82 -0.51 -12.91
N MET A 13 4.02 -1.57 -13.12
CA MET A 13 2.63 -1.45 -13.55
C MET A 13 1.76 -0.76 -12.49
N VAL A 14 1.95 -1.10 -11.22
CA VAL A 14 1.26 -0.45 -10.09
C VAL A 14 1.63 1.03 -10.03
N GLN A 15 2.92 1.36 -10.09
CA GLN A 15 3.41 2.75 -10.07
C GLN A 15 2.85 3.58 -11.23
N ALA A 16 2.72 3.00 -12.43
CA ALA A 16 2.11 3.69 -13.56
C ALA A 16 0.63 4.04 -13.31
N ARG A 17 -0.13 3.17 -12.63
CA ARG A 17 -1.52 3.45 -12.23
C ARG A 17 -1.61 4.44 -11.08
N VAL A 18 -0.69 4.37 -10.11
CA VAL A 18 -0.55 5.36 -9.03
C VAL A 18 -0.31 6.77 -9.61
N GLY A 19 0.57 6.88 -10.61
CA GLY A 19 0.81 8.15 -11.31
C GLY A 19 -0.43 8.73 -11.99
N LYS A 20 -1.44 7.90 -12.28
CA LYS A 20 -2.75 8.29 -12.83
C LYS A 20 -3.82 8.50 -11.76
N LYS A 21 -3.45 8.54 -10.48
CA LYS A 21 -4.36 8.70 -9.34
C LYS A 21 -5.44 7.61 -9.27
N ASP A 22 -5.09 6.39 -9.67
CA ASP A 22 -5.98 5.24 -9.55
C ASP A 22 -6.11 4.80 -8.07
N PRO A 23 -7.28 4.98 -7.42
CA PRO A 23 -7.46 4.70 -6.01
C PRO A 23 -7.20 3.22 -5.65
N VAL A 24 -7.50 2.29 -6.56
CA VAL A 24 -7.27 0.86 -6.34
C VAL A 24 -5.78 0.55 -6.36
N ALA A 25 -5.03 1.14 -7.27
CA ALA A 25 -3.59 0.94 -7.35
C ALA A 25 -2.83 1.58 -6.18
N ILE A 26 -3.28 2.76 -5.74
CA ILE A 26 -2.72 3.43 -4.56
C ILE A 26 -2.97 2.59 -3.30
N ASN A 27 -4.20 2.09 -3.12
CA ASN A 27 -4.54 1.17 -2.03
C ASN A 27 -3.67 -0.09 -2.05
N TYR A 28 -3.52 -0.70 -3.22
CA TYR A 28 -2.70 -1.88 -3.40
C TYR A 28 -1.24 -1.61 -3.02
N LEU A 29 -0.64 -0.53 -3.53
CA LEU A 29 0.75 -0.16 -3.21
C LEU A 29 0.93 0.10 -1.70
N GLY A 30 -0.06 0.67 -1.03
CA GLY A 30 -0.07 0.81 0.42
C GLY A 30 0.08 -0.54 1.13
N GLY A 31 -0.69 -1.54 0.70
CA GLY A 31 -0.58 -2.92 1.21
C GLY A 31 0.80 -3.53 0.95
N GLN A 32 1.38 -3.31 -0.23
CA GLN A 32 2.71 -3.83 -0.55
C GLN A 32 3.80 -3.22 0.34
N TYR A 33 3.73 -1.92 0.66
CA TYR A 33 4.59 -1.30 1.67
C TYR A 33 4.32 -1.81 3.09
N TYR A 34 3.07 -2.11 3.44
CA TYR A 34 2.73 -2.62 4.77
C TYR A 34 3.30 -4.02 5.01
N HIS A 35 3.32 -4.88 3.99
CA HIS A 35 3.82 -6.25 4.08
C HIS A 35 5.30 -6.41 3.69
N GLY A 36 5.87 -5.45 2.96
CA GLY A 36 7.22 -5.57 2.40
C GLY A 36 7.29 -6.52 1.19
N GLU A 37 6.29 -6.43 0.32
CA GLU A 37 6.14 -7.27 -0.88
C GLU A 37 6.67 -6.56 -2.13
N LEU A 38 6.75 -7.27 -3.26
CA LEU A 38 7.29 -6.76 -4.53
C LEU A 38 8.73 -6.22 -4.44
N GLY A 39 9.53 -6.76 -3.52
CA GLY A 39 10.89 -6.28 -3.25
C GLY A 39 10.96 -4.94 -2.52
N LEU A 40 9.83 -4.44 -1.99
CA LEU A 40 9.80 -3.24 -1.16
C LEU A 40 10.18 -3.57 0.28
N GLN A 41 10.91 -2.67 0.92
CA GLN A 41 11.08 -2.72 2.37
C GLN A 41 9.76 -2.35 3.05
N LYS A 42 9.39 -3.11 4.10
CA LYS A 42 8.23 -2.78 4.93
C LYS A 42 8.32 -1.35 5.46
N ASN A 43 7.30 -0.55 5.20
CA ASN A 43 7.19 0.84 5.63
C ASN A 43 5.73 1.18 5.96
N MET A 44 5.40 1.16 7.25
CA MET A 44 4.03 1.36 7.71
C MET A 44 3.55 2.80 7.55
N CYS A 45 4.41 3.81 7.78
CA CYS A 45 4.04 5.21 7.59
C CYS A 45 3.66 5.47 6.13
N LYS A 46 4.45 4.97 5.19
CA LYS A 46 4.16 5.12 3.76
C LYS A 46 2.90 4.38 3.33
N ALA A 47 2.62 3.22 3.93
CA ALA A 47 1.36 2.50 3.70
C ALA A 47 0.16 3.34 4.14
N ILE A 48 0.21 3.93 5.33
CA ILE A 48 -0.83 4.81 5.88
C ILE A 48 -1.05 6.04 4.99
N GLU A 49 0.01 6.70 4.54
CA GLU A 49 -0.07 7.85 3.62
C GLU A 49 -0.77 7.48 2.30
N LEU A 50 -0.39 6.35 1.70
CA LEU A 50 -1.01 5.87 0.46
C LEU A 50 -2.47 5.50 0.67
N TRP A 51 -2.80 4.80 1.76
CA TRP A 51 -4.19 4.49 2.06
C TRP A 51 -5.03 5.75 2.29
N ALA A 52 -4.53 6.74 3.04
CA ALA A 52 -5.20 8.02 3.20
C ALA A 52 -5.45 8.72 1.85
N GLU A 53 -4.45 8.75 0.95
CA GLU A 53 -4.63 9.28 -0.40
C GLU A 53 -5.71 8.51 -1.20
N ALA A 54 -5.70 7.17 -1.13
CA ALA A 54 -6.69 6.35 -1.81
C ALA A 54 -8.11 6.60 -1.28
N VAL A 55 -8.27 6.86 0.02
CA VAL A 55 -9.55 7.23 0.64
C VAL A 55 -10.08 8.56 0.08
N GLU A 56 -9.24 9.58 0.00
CA GLU A 56 -9.60 10.89 -0.59
C GLU A 56 -10.03 10.77 -2.05
N LEU A 57 -9.54 9.75 -2.76
CA LEU A 57 -9.89 9.42 -4.14
C LEU A 57 -11.09 8.45 -4.25
N GLY A 58 -11.72 8.08 -3.13
CA GLY A 58 -12.94 7.26 -3.09
C GLY A 58 -12.73 5.76 -2.92
N SER A 59 -11.53 5.29 -2.52
CA SER A 59 -11.31 3.87 -2.22
C SER A 59 -11.89 3.48 -0.85
N ILE A 60 -12.97 2.70 -0.87
CA ILE A 60 -13.55 2.13 0.36
C ILE A 60 -12.64 1.05 0.96
N ASP A 61 -11.95 0.27 0.12
CA ASP A 61 -11.01 -0.75 0.60
C ASP A 61 -9.84 -0.12 1.37
N ALA A 62 -9.40 1.08 0.98
CA ALA A 62 -8.35 1.81 1.69
C ALA A 62 -8.81 2.25 3.09
N LEU A 63 -10.09 2.61 3.27
CA LEU A 63 -10.64 2.91 4.61
C LEU A 63 -10.52 1.71 5.54
N TYR A 64 -10.87 0.52 5.04
CA TYR A 64 -10.74 -0.73 5.80
C TYR A 64 -9.29 -1.01 6.18
N ASN A 65 -8.36 -0.89 5.22
CA ASN A 65 -6.93 -1.11 5.47
C ASN A 65 -6.35 -0.11 6.46
N LEU A 66 -6.74 1.16 6.37
CA LEU A 66 -6.33 2.20 7.30
C LEU A 66 -6.83 1.92 8.73
N GLY A 67 -8.10 1.53 8.87
CA GLY A 67 -8.66 1.12 10.16
C GLY A 67 -7.94 -0.08 10.77
N ASN A 68 -7.65 -1.10 9.95
CA ASN A 68 -6.88 -2.26 10.38
C ASN A 68 -5.46 -1.88 10.82
N ALA A 69 -4.80 -0.97 10.11
CA ALA A 69 -3.46 -0.50 10.43
C ALA A 69 -3.44 0.18 11.80
N TYR A 70 -4.39 1.08 12.08
CA TYR A 70 -4.49 1.74 13.39
C TYR A 70 -4.86 0.81 14.53
N TYR A 71 -5.70 -0.20 14.27
CA TYR A 71 -6.06 -1.20 15.28
C TYR A 71 -4.87 -2.10 15.66
N HIS A 72 -4.02 -2.48 14.71
CA HIS A 72 -2.88 -3.37 14.93
C HIS A 72 -1.59 -2.65 15.35
N THR A 73 -1.49 -1.32 15.18
CA THR A 73 -0.42 -0.57 15.84
C THR A 73 -0.73 -0.48 17.33
N PRO A 74 0.18 -0.90 18.22
CA PRO A 74 0.03 -0.58 19.63
C PRO A 74 0.03 0.95 19.74
N THR A 75 -1.12 1.51 20.10
CA THR A 75 -1.19 2.89 20.57
C THR A 75 -0.17 3.01 21.71
N PRO A 76 0.85 3.89 21.61
CA PRO A 76 1.71 4.16 22.75
C PRO A 76 0.84 4.93 23.76
N GLY A 77 0.25 4.24 24.73
CA GLY A 77 -0.61 4.89 25.71
C GLY A 77 -1.66 4.03 26.43
N ALA A 78 -1.58 2.70 26.40
CA ALA A 78 -2.31 1.84 27.34
C ALA A 78 -1.36 1.26 28.39
#